data_AF-A0A929CKC0-F1
#
_entry.id   AF-A0A929CKC0-F1
#
_cell.length_a   1.000
_cell.length_b   1.000
_cell.length_c   1.000
_cell.angle_alpha   90.00
_cell.angle_beta   90.00
_cell.angle_gamma   90.00
#
_symmetry.space_group_name_H-M   'P 1'
#
loop_
_entity.id
_entity.type
_entity.pdbx_description
1 polymer ?
#
loop_
_entity_poly.entity_id
_entity_poly.type
_entity_poly.pdbx_seq_one_letter_code
_entity_poly.pdbx_strand_id
1 'polypeptide(L)'
;DANLDKLFVAEAETSGRDQADITGLIGQYAHGNEPSHHMAYLYNFVNKPHKTQEKVNQILTELYKNAPDGISGNEDCGQMSAWYVFSSMGFYPVTPGSNQYIIGTPLFDKSTINLENGKQFTIAAHHLNSKNIYIEYAFLNGKKLTRTYLTHEEIMNGGILEFYMTDVPAIWGSLEGQEPKTEIKEHLIVAAPFIAKGDVAFKGSTEIVLENVDTEASIYYQFDSNDYVKYENPITLSEPASLKVYAEKNGVKSAIIKTVFYKIDPNLSITLETEYANQYNAGGNDALIDGIVGTQDFKTGTWQGYWDENLIAIVDLGSVKPIKNISLNFLQDQRSWIFYPTEIECYVSDKPNTFNKTIPKKIIDATLPSEDSEIKTITFSLSNHKARYVKIVAKKLGALPEWHLGYEHDGRSWLFVDEISIK
;
A
#
# COMPACT_ATOMS: atom_id res chain seq x y z
N ASP A 1 -18.94 0.63 -11.85
CA ASP A 1 -19.15 -0.37 -12.91
C ASP A 1 -17.90 -0.53 -13.78
N ALA A 2 -17.58 0.40 -14.68
CA ALA A 2 -16.44 0.25 -15.63
C ALA A 2 -15.07 -0.06 -14.99
N ASN A 3 -14.76 0.48 -13.81
CA ASN A 3 -13.51 0.14 -13.10
C ASN A 3 -13.52 -1.28 -12.52
N LEU A 4 -14.67 -1.78 -12.06
CA LEU A 4 -14.80 -3.17 -11.64
C LEU A 4 -14.70 -4.11 -12.85
N ASP A 5 -15.32 -3.76 -13.98
CA ASP A 5 -15.20 -4.56 -15.21
C ASP A 5 -13.74 -4.71 -15.62
N LYS A 6 -12.99 -3.60 -15.63
CA LYS A 6 -11.56 -3.59 -15.94
C LYS A 6 -10.76 -4.54 -15.05
N LEU A 7 -11.05 -4.60 -13.75
CA LEU A 7 -10.36 -5.51 -12.83
C LEU A 7 -10.44 -6.96 -13.31
N PHE A 8 -11.62 -7.43 -13.73
CA PHE A 8 -11.83 -8.84 -14.09
C PHE A 8 -11.41 -9.20 -15.53
N VAL A 9 -11.05 -8.21 -16.36
CA VAL A 9 -10.67 -8.44 -17.78
C VAL A 9 -9.28 -7.94 -18.14
N ALA A 10 -8.62 -7.19 -17.25
CA ALA A 10 -7.25 -6.71 -17.46
C ALA A 10 -6.26 -7.88 -17.59
N GLU A 11 -5.15 -7.65 -18.29
CA GLU A 11 -4.07 -8.63 -18.38
C GLU A 11 -3.52 -8.95 -16.98
N ALA A 12 -3.26 -10.23 -16.73
CA ALA A 12 -2.81 -10.74 -15.42
C ALA A 12 -1.35 -10.38 -15.10
N GLU A 13 -0.60 -9.82 -16.05
CA GLU A 13 0.80 -9.44 -15.85
C GLU A 13 0.90 -8.33 -14.80
N THR A 14 1.73 -8.55 -13.79
CA THR A 14 2.07 -7.53 -12.80
C THR A 14 3.41 -6.88 -13.19
N SER A 15 3.52 -5.57 -12.98
CA SER A 15 4.80 -4.87 -13.10
C SER A 15 5.42 -4.72 -11.72
N GLY A 16 6.67 -5.15 -11.54
CA GLY A 16 7.39 -4.99 -10.27
C GLY A 16 7.78 -6.32 -9.63
N ARG A 17 7.64 -6.44 -8.31
CA ARG A 17 8.02 -7.64 -7.54
C ARG A 17 6.98 -8.74 -7.71
N ASP A 18 7.42 -9.95 -8.06
CA ASP A 18 6.61 -11.16 -7.93
C ASP A 18 6.26 -11.38 -6.45
N GLN A 19 4.97 -11.26 -6.11
CA GLN A 19 4.45 -11.58 -4.78
C GLN A 19 3.78 -12.95 -4.82
N ALA A 20 4.21 -13.86 -3.95
CA ALA A 20 3.68 -15.22 -3.88
C ALA A 20 2.19 -15.29 -3.56
N ASP A 21 1.63 -14.26 -2.93
CA ASP A 21 0.23 -14.21 -2.50
C ASP A 21 -0.71 -13.72 -3.62
N ILE A 22 -0.18 -13.25 -4.76
CA ILE A 22 -0.98 -12.86 -5.93
C ILE A 22 -1.26 -14.11 -6.79
N THR A 23 -2.27 -14.88 -6.38
CA THR A 23 -2.65 -16.16 -6.99
C THR A 23 -4.17 -16.24 -7.20
N GLY A 24 -4.63 -17.22 -8.00
CA GLY A 24 -6.06 -17.36 -8.31
C GLY A 24 -6.63 -16.20 -9.14
N LEU A 25 -6.00 -15.92 -10.29
CA LEU A 25 -6.28 -14.73 -11.08
C LEU A 25 -7.49 -14.87 -11.99
N ILE A 26 -8.36 -13.86 -11.99
CA ILE A 26 -9.37 -13.60 -13.02
C ILE A 26 -9.15 -12.17 -13.51
N GLY A 27 -8.35 -12.02 -14.57
CA GLY A 27 -7.75 -10.74 -14.90
C GLY A 27 -6.79 -10.28 -13.80
N GLN A 28 -7.03 -9.10 -13.21
CA GLN A 28 -6.30 -8.55 -12.07
C GLN A 28 -6.99 -8.82 -10.71
N TYR A 29 -8.16 -9.47 -10.69
CA TYR A 29 -8.73 -9.99 -9.46
C TYR A 29 -7.89 -11.17 -8.97
N ALA A 30 -7.34 -11.09 -7.75
CA ALA A 30 -6.51 -12.14 -7.17
C ALA A 30 -7.23 -12.80 -5.99
N HIS A 31 -7.79 -13.99 -6.19
CA HIS A 31 -8.57 -14.65 -5.15
C HIS A 31 -7.73 -15.17 -3.99
N GLY A 32 -6.46 -15.50 -4.22
CA GLY A 32 -5.53 -15.91 -3.15
C GLY A 32 -5.09 -14.76 -2.23
N ASN A 33 -5.61 -13.55 -2.43
CA ASN A 33 -5.29 -12.36 -1.66
C ASN A 33 -6.58 -11.75 -1.08
N GLU A 34 -6.65 -11.64 0.24
CA GLU A 34 -7.87 -11.28 0.99
C GLU A 34 -8.49 -9.92 0.62
N PRO A 35 -7.73 -8.87 0.27
CA PRO A 35 -8.31 -7.60 -0.19
C PRO A 35 -9.30 -7.78 -1.35
N SER A 36 -9.14 -8.82 -2.18
CA SER A 36 -10.02 -9.09 -3.32
C SER A 36 -11.37 -9.70 -2.92
N HIS A 37 -11.48 -10.38 -1.77
CA HIS A 37 -12.58 -11.30 -1.47
C HIS A 37 -13.99 -10.69 -1.55
N HIS A 38 -14.11 -9.39 -1.29
CA HIS A 38 -15.37 -8.67 -1.33
C HIS A 38 -15.69 -8.03 -2.69
N MET A 39 -14.72 -7.95 -3.61
CA MET A 39 -14.82 -7.13 -4.82
C MET A 39 -15.91 -7.59 -5.78
N ALA A 40 -16.11 -8.91 -5.94
CA ALA A 40 -17.18 -9.45 -6.79
C ALA A 40 -18.59 -9.03 -6.32
N TYR A 41 -18.77 -8.82 -5.02
CA TYR A 41 -20.03 -8.38 -4.42
C TYR A 41 -20.30 -6.88 -4.60
N LEU A 42 -19.31 -6.09 -5.03
CA LEU A 42 -19.46 -4.64 -5.23
C LEU A 42 -20.41 -4.31 -6.39
N TYR A 43 -20.67 -5.22 -7.33
CA TYR A 43 -21.67 -4.99 -8.38
C TYR A 43 -23.10 -4.82 -7.82
N ASN A 44 -23.42 -5.43 -6.69
CA ASN A 44 -24.71 -5.21 -6.02
C ASN A 44 -24.91 -3.74 -5.61
N PHE A 45 -23.83 -3.05 -5.21
CA PHE A 45 -23.86 -1.64 -4.78
C PHE A 45 -24.00 -0.65 -5.94
N VAL A 46 -23.86 -1.13 -7.18
CA VAL A 46 -24.05 -0.32 -8.40
C VAL A 46 -25.19 -0.87 -9.28
N ASN A 47 -26.16 -1.54 -8.66
CA ASN A 47 -27.37 -2.08 -9.30
C ASN A 47 -27.09 -3.06 -10.45
N LYS A 48 -25.99 -3.84 -10.37
CA LYS A 48 -25.62 -4.88 -11.35
C LYS A 48 -25.47 -6.28 -10.72
N PRO A 49 -26.44 -6.77 -9.92
CA PRO A 49 -26.26 -8.03 -9.17
C PRO A 49 -26.02 -9.27 -10.04
N HIS A 50 -26.48 -9.28 -11.30
CA HIS A 50 -26.16 -10.36 -12.24
C HIS A 50 -24.66 -10.52 -12.49
N LYS A 51 -23.87 -9.43 -12.44
CA LYS A 51 -22.41 -9.50 -12.54
C LYS A 51 -21.78 -10.10 -11.27
N THR A 52 -22.32 -9.80 -10.09
CA THR A 52 -21.93 -10.50 -8.85
C THR A 52 -22.21 -12.00 -8.96
N GLN A 53 -23.39 -12.38 -9.43
CA GLN A 53 -23.77 -13.79 -9.62
C GLN A 53 -22.81 -14.49 -10.58
N GLU A 54 -22.50 -13.88 -11.74
CA GLU A 54 -21.52 -14.43 -12.69
C GLU A 54 -20.14 -14.64 -12.05
N LYS A 55 -19.57 -13.59 -11.42
CA LYS A 55 -18.21 -13.66 -10.87
C LYS A 55 -18.11 -14.57 -9.65
N VAL A 56 -19.07 -14.54 -8.74
CA VAL A 56 -19.09 -15.45 -7.60
C VAL A 56 -19.19 -16.91 -8.06
N ASN A 57 -20.05 -17.22 -9.04
CA ASN A 57 -20.13 -18.56 -9.63
C ASN A 57 -18.79 -18.97 -10.27
N GLN A 58 -18.18 -18.08 -11.04
CA GLN A 58 -16.88 -18.33 -11.67
C GLN A 58 -15.81 -18.66 -10.63
N ILE A 59 -15.66 -17.83 -9.59
CA ILE A 59 -14.68 -18.01 -8.52
C ILE A 59 -14.90 -19.36 -7.80
N LEU A 60 -16.14 -19.66 -7.40
CA LEU A 60 -16.48 -20.90 -6.71
C LEU A 60 -16.17 -22.16 -7.53
N THR A 61 -16.32 -22.09 -8.85
CA THR A 61 -16.21 -23.26 -9.74
C THR A 61 -14.84 -23.44 -10.40
N GLU A 62 -14.05 -22.37 -10.53
CA GLU A 62 -12.73 -22.41 -11.15
C GLU A 62 -11.58 -22.47 -10.12
N LEU A 63 -11.76 -21.83 -8.95
CA LEU A 63 -10.67 -21.60 -7.98
C LEU A 63 -10.75 -22.49 -6.72
N TYR A 64 -11.78 -23.33 -6.61
CA TYR A 64 -11.90 -24.33 -5.54
C TYR A 64 -12.10 -25.73 -6.10
N LYS A 65 -11.33 -26.70 -5.59
CA LYS A 65 -11.43 -28.11 -5.99
C LYS A 65 -11.30 -29.04 -4.79
N ASN A 66 -11.89 -30.22 -4.88
CA ASN A 66 -11.67 -31.29 -3.92
C ASN A 66 -10.39 -32.09 -4.27
N ALA A 67 -9.25 -31.41 -4.25
CA ALA A 67 -7.93 -31.95 -4.57
C ALA A 67 -6.86 -31.31 -3.66
N PRO A 68 -5.67 -31.91 -3.49
CA PRO A 68 -4.61 -31.36 -2.65
C PRO A 68 -4.16 -29.93 -3.03
N ASP A 69 -4.26 -29.57 -4.31
CA ASP A 69 -3.99 -28.24 -4.89
C ASP A 69 -5.29 -27.42 -5.09
N GLY A 70 -6.32 -27.71 -4.29
CA GLY A 70 -7.68 -27.26 -4.52
C GLY A 70 -8.01 -25.85 -4.04
N ILE A 71 -7.05 -25.09 -3.52
CA ILE A 71 -7.23 -23.69 -3.10
C ILE A 71 -6.21 -22.84 -3.86
N SER A 72 -6.66 -21.69 -4.35
CA SER A 72 -5.89 -20.84 -5.25
C SER A 72 -4.89 -19.90 -4.57
N GLY A 73 -4.52 -20.15 -3.32
CA GLY A 73 -3.68 -19.29 -2.47
C GLY A 73 -3.45 -19.92 -1.08
N ASN A 74 -2.87 -19.16 -0.15
CA ASN A 74 -2.78 -19.60 1.24
C ASN A 74 -4.19 -19.75 1.83
N GLU A 75 -4.37 -20.66 2.79
CA GLU A 75 -5.69 -20.91 3.38
C GLU A 75 -6.10 -19.81 4.38
N ASP A 76 -5.10 -19.09 4.88
CA ASP A 76 -5.20 -17.95 5.82
C ASP A 76 -6.07 -18.25 7.04
N CYS A 77 -5.74 -19.37 7.68
CA CYS A 77 -6.30 -19.82 8.97
C CYS A 77 -7.84 -19.89 8.99
N GLY A 78 -8.47 -20.30 7.89
CA GLY A 78 -9.91 -20.45 7.74
C GLY A 78 -10.55 -19.44 6.79
N GLN A 79 -9.85 -18.37 6.41
CA GLN A 79 -10.44 -17.27 5.63
C GLN A 79 -10.89 -17.72 4.24
N MET A 80 -10.05 -18.44 3.49
CA MET A 80 -10.42 -18.96 2.17
C MET A 80 -11.59 -19.95 2.25
N SER A 81 -11.56 -20.82 3.26
CA SER A 81 -12.61 -21.80 3.51
C SER A 81 -13.94 -21.14 3.89
N ALA A 82 -13.89 -20.12 4.75
CA ALA A 82 -15.08 -19.36 5.15
C ALA A 82 -15.70 -18.59 3.98
N TRP A 83 -14.88 -18.02 3.09
CA TRP A 83 -15.37 -17.38 1.86
C TRP A 83 -16.16 -18.36 0.99
N TYR A 84 -15.63 -19.57 0.79
CA TYR A 84 -16.31 -20.64 0.04
C TYR A 84 -17.63 -21.03 0.70
N VAL A 85 -17.65 -21.24 2.02
CA VAL A 85 -18.86 -21.62 2.77
C VAL A 85 -19.96 -20.55 2.65
N PHE A 86 -19.64 -19.28 2.88
CA PHE A 86 -20.62 -18.20 2.74
C PHE A 86 -21.12 -18.07 1.29
N SER A 87 -20.20 -17.94 0.35
CA SER A 87 -20.54 -17.70 -1.05
C SER A 87 -21.31 -18.87 -1.66
N SER A 88 -20.98 -20.12 -1.32
CA SER A 88 -21.73 -21.31 -1.78
C SER A 88 -23.14 -21.41 -1.24
N MET A 89 -23.43 -20.83 -0.06
CA MET A 89 -24.81 -20.66 0.43
C MET A 89 -25.57 -19.55 -0.31
N GLY A 90 -24.86 -18.65 -1.01
CA GLY A 90 -25.44 -17.59 -1.83
C GLY A 90 -25.42 -16.20 -1.20
N PHE A 91 -24.65 -15.95 -0.14
CA PHE A 91 -24.48 -14.61 0.44
C PHE A 91 -23.14 -14.42 1.18
N TYR A 92 -22.68 -13.19 1.32
CA TYR A 92 -21.38 -12.88 1.93
C TYR A 92 -21.38 -11.58 2.77
N PRO A 93 -20.71 -11.56 3.94
CA PRO A 93 -20.58 -10.34 4.76
C PRO A 93 -19.49 -9.39 4.23
N VAL A 94 -19.83 -8.55 3.24
CA VAL A 94 -18.90 -7.57 2.62
C VAL A 94 -18.31 -6.59 3.64
N THR A 95 -19.09 -6.17 4.63
CA THR A 95 -18.65 -5.25 5.68
C THR A 95 -19.02 -5.84 7.04
N PRO A 96 -18.16 -6.68 7.64
CA PRO A 96 -18.38 -7.18 9.00
C PRO A 96 -18.67 -6.03 9.97
N GLY A 97 -19.67 -6.22 10.84
CA GLY A 97 -20.18 -5.18 11.74
C GLY A 97 -21.39 -4.39 11.21
N SER A 98 -21.69 -4.43 9.91
CA SER A 98 -22.88 -3.78 9.33
C SER A 98 -24.21 -4.51 9.61
N ASN A 99 -24.15 -5.75 10.11
CA ASN A 99 -25.29 -6.67 10.21
C ASN A 99 -26.01 -6.94 8.88
N GLN A 100 -25.32 -6.80 7.75
CA GLN A 100 -25.83 -7.11 6.42
C GLN A 100 -24.99 -8.18 5.72
N TYR A 101 -25.66 -9.01 4.92
CA TYR A 101 -25.07 -10.03 4.08
C TYR A 101 -25.50 -9.82 2.64
N ILE A 102 -24.54 -9.65 1.73
CA ILE A 102 -24.80 -9.30 0.34
C ILE A 102 -25.05 -10.59 -0.45
N ILE A 103 -26.15 -10.64 -1.20
CA ILE A 103 -26.57 -11.85 -1.93
C ILE A 103 -25.70 -12.01 -3.17
N GLY A 104 -25.12 -13.21 -3.34
CA GLY A 104 -24.40 -13.64 -4.53
C GLY A 104 -25.26 -14.59 -5.36
N THR A 105 -24.78 -15.82 -5.54
CA THR A 105 -25.53 -16.93 -6.16
C THR A 105 -25.23 -18.23 -5.40
N PRO A 106 -26.23 -19.09 -5.12
CA PRO A 106 -26.02 -20.36 -4.42
C PRO A 106 -25.35 -21.40 -5.32
N LEU A 107 -24.55 -22.29 -4.71
CA LEU A 107 -23.91 -23.43 -5.39
C LEU A 107 -24.68 -24.75 -5.19
N PHE A 108 -25.59 -24.80 -4.21
CA PHE A 108 -26.36 -25.99 -3.86
C PHE A 108 -27.87 -25.73 -3.98
N ASP A 109 -28.62 -26.76 -4.39
CA ASP A 109 -30.10 -26.72 -4.46
C ASP A 109 -30.73 -26.38 -3.10
N LYS A 110 -30.07 -26.79 -2.00
CA LYS A 110 -30.53 -26.51 -0.65
C LYS A 110 -29.36 -26.52 0.35
N SER A 111 -29.33 -25.51 1.22
CA SER A 111 -28.47 -25.46 2.41
C SER A 111 -29.28 -25.04 3.64
N THR A 112 -28.88 -25.51 4.82
CA THR A 112 -29.54 -25.16 6.09
C THR A 112 -28.49 -24.83 7.14
N ILE A 113 -28.65 -23.67 7.77
CA ILE A 113 -27.86 -23.22 8.92
C ILE A 113 -28.64 -23.57 10.19
N ASN A 114 -28.03 -24.37 11.07
CA ASN A 114 -28.53 -24.61 12.41
C ASN A 114 -28.01 -23.50 13.33
N LEU A 115 -28.90 -22.64 13.80
CA LEU A 115 -28.54 -21.46 14.60
C LEU A 115 -28.40 -21.86 16.08
N GLU A 116 -27.54 -21.14 16.81
CA GLU A 116 -27.31 -21.40 18.24
C GLU A 116 -28.56 -21.20 19.10
N ASN A 117 -29.53 -20.40 18.63
CA ASN A 117 -30.82 -20.21 19.29
C ASN A 117 -31.83 -21.35 19.03
N GLY A 118 -31.39 -22.45 18.42
CA GLY A 118 -32.19 -23.64 18.12
C GLY A 118 -33.08 -23.51 16.88
N LYS A 119 -33.09 -22.35 16.21
CA LYS A 119 -33.81 -22.16 14.94
C LYS A 119 -32.96 -22.66 13.75
N GLN A 120 -33.62 -22.77 12.60
CA GLN A 120 -32.96 -23.09 11.34
C GLN A 120 -33.24 -22.00 10.32
N PHE A 121 -32.22 -21.64 9.53
CA PHE A 121 -32.36 -20.80 8.36
C PHE A 121 -31.98 -21.61 7.12
N THR A 122 -32.94 -21.81 6.22
CA THR A 122 -32.76 -22.62 5.01
C THR A 122 -32.67 -21.71 3.78
N ILE A 123 -31.72 -22.01 2.89
CA ILE A 123 -31.63 -21.42 1.56
C ILE A 123 -31.98 -22.52 0.57
N ALA A 124 -32.94 -22.26 -0.33
CA ALA A 124 -33.37 -23.19 -1.37
C ALA A 124 -33.25 -22.51 -2.74
N ALA A 125 -32.57 -23.15 -3.69
CA ALA A 125 -32.37 -22.69 -5.04
C ALA A 125 -33.14 -23.59 -6.02
N HIS A 126 -34.25 -23.08 -6.54
CA HIS A 126 -35.09 -23.79 -7.49
C HIS A 126 -34.56 -23.61 -8.91
N HIS A 127 -34.53 -24.70 -9.68
CA HIS A 127 -34.00 -24.74 -11.05
C HIS A 127 -32.50 -24.42 -11.19
N LEU A 128 -31.72 -24.51 -10.11
CA LEU A 128 -30.27 -24.35 -10.16
C LEU A 128 -29.65 -25.45 -11.05
N ASN A 129 -28.72 -25.06 -11.92
CA ASN A 129 -27.86 -25.96 -12.68
C ASN A 129 -26.64 -25.18 -13.22
N SER A 130 -25.75 -25.84 -13.95
CA SER A 130 -24.51 -25.23 -14.47
C SER A 130 -24.72 -24.04 -15.42
N LYS A 131 -25.92 -23.85 -15.97
CA LYS A 131 -26.30 -22.67 -16.76
C LYS A 131 -27.18 -21.70 -15.96
N ASN A 132 -28.09 -22.22 -15.15
CA ASN A 132 -29.04 -21.42 -14.39
C ASN A 132 -28.38 -20.84 -13.13
N ILE A 133 -27.49 -19.86 -13.30
CA ILE A 133 -26.72 -19.24 -12.22
C ILE A 133 -27.31 -17.89 -11.76
N TYR A 134 -28.28 -17.35 -12.51
CA TYR A 134 -28.85 -16.04 -12.24
C TYR A 134 -30.14 -16.15 -11.43
N ILE A 135 -30.35 -15.22 -10.49
CA ILE A 135 -31.58 -15.15 -9.70
C ILE A 135 -32.64 -14.40 -10.51
N GLU A 136 -33.71 -15.08 -10.91
CA GLU A 136 -34.87 -14.48 -11.59
C GLU A 136 -35.75 -13.71 -10.61
N TYR A 137 -36.02 -14.32 -9.46
CA TYR A 137 -36.72 -13.73 -8.33
C TYR A 137 -36.45 -14.49 -7.03
N ALA A 138 -36.70 -13.83 -5.90
CA ALA A 138 -36.44 -14.38 -4.57
C ALA A 138 -37.61 -14.13 -3.60
N PHE A 139 -37.77 -15.01 -2.61
CA PHE A 139 -38.70 -14.86 -1.50
C PHE A 139 -37.99 -15.11 -0.17
N LEU A 140 -38.28 -14.27 0.82
CA LEU A 140 -37.88 -14.49 2.21
C LEU A 140 -39.14 -14.75 3.03
N ASN A 141 -39.28 -15.97 3.57
CA ASN A 141 -40.44 -16.40 4.33
C ASN A 141 -41.77 -16.14 3.59
N GLY A 142 -41.81 -16.50 2.30
CA GLY A 142 -42.96 -16.32 1.40
C GLY A 142 -43.22 -14.87 0.95
N LYS A 143 -42.44 -13.88 1.41
CA LYS A 143 -42.55 -12.49 0.96
C LYS A 143 -41.54 -12.21 -0.14
N LYS A 144 -41.98 -11.57 -1.23
CA LYS A 144 -41.10 -11.21 -2.34
C LYS A 144 -39.93 -10.35 -1.83
N LEU A 145 -38.71 -10.81 -2.06
CA LEU A 145 -37.48 -10.10 -1.72
C LEU A 145 -36.93 -9.47 -3.00
N THR A 146 -36.89 -8.14 -3.06
CA THR A 146 -36.40 -7.41 -4.24
C THR A 146 -35.04 -6.76 -4.05
N ARG A 147 -34.54 -6.69 -2.80
CA ARG A 147 -33.23 -6.15 -2.46
C ARG A 147 -32.17 -7.25 -2.49
N THR A 148 -30.91 -6.86 -2.67
CA THR A 148 -29.78 -7.78 -2.90
C THR A 148 -28.97 -8.04 -1.62
N TYR A 149 -29.60 -7.98 -0.46
CA TYR A 149 -28.97 -8.24 0.84
C TYR A 149 -29.97 -8.81 1.85
N LEU A 150 -29.45 -9.51 2.85
CA LEU A 150 -30.15 -9.98 4.05
C LEU A 150 -29.65 -9.20 5.26
N THR A 151 -30.47 -9.07 6.30
CA THR A 151 -30.02 -8.58 7.60
C THR A 151 -29.69 -9.75 8.53
N HIS A 152 -28.82 -9.51 9.50
CA HIS A 152 -28.49 -10.50 10.52
C HIS A 152 -29.72 -10.96 11.31
N GLU A 153 -30.62 -10.02 11.65
CA GLU A 153 -31.88 -10.33 12.35
C GLU A 153 -32.76 -11.29 11.55
N GLU A 154 -32.86 -11.13 10.23
CA GLU A 154 -33.65 -12.03 9.38
C GLU A 154 -33.10 -13.46 9.37
N ILE A 155 -31.77 -13.61 9.33
CA ILE A 155 -31.13 -14.92 9.42
C ILE A 155 -31.38 -15.51 10.81
N MET A 156 -31.13 -14.74 11.88
CA MET A 156 -31.28 -15.20 13.27
C MET A 156 -32.74 -15.53 13.64
N ASN A 157 -33.70 -14.97 12.94
CA ASN A 157 -35.11 -15.32 13.08
C ASN A 157 -35.47 -16.68 12.47
N GLY A 158 -34.57 -17.28 11.70
CA GLY A 158 -34.78 -18.54 11.00
C GLY A 158 -35.75 -18.40 9.82
N GLY A 159 -36.21 -19.55 9.32
CA GLY A 159 -37.14 -19.62 8.20
C GLY A 159 -36.46 -20.00 6.89
N ILE A 160 -36.96 -19.49 5.77
CA ILE A 160 -36.53 -19.90 4.43
C ILE A 160 -36.31 -18.72 3.49
N LEU A 161 -35.19 -18.74 2.78
CA LEU A 161 -34.88 -17.92 1.63
C LEU A 161 -34.95 -18.80 0.38
N GLU A 162 -35.79 -18.42 -0.57
CA GLU A 162 -36.01 -19.17 -1.81
C GLU A 162 -35.56 -18.34 -3.00
N PHE A 163 -34.66 -18.89 -3.79
CA PHE A 163 -34.23 -18.36 -5.08
C PHE A 163 -34.84 -19.19 -6.21
N TYR A 164 -35.25 -18.51 -7.28
CA TYR A 164 -35.68 -19.15 -8.52
C TYR A 164 -34.69 -18.77 -9.61
N MET A 165 -33.99 -19.75 -10.14
CA MET A 165 -32.81 -19.56 -10.96
C MET A 165 -33.14 -19.59 -12.46
N THR A 166 -32.37 -18.86 -13.26
CA THR A 166 -32.50 -18.75 -14.72
C THR A 166 -31.11 -18.67 -15.38
N ASP A 167 -31.01 -18.98 -16.68
CA ASP A 167 -29.77 -18.96 -17.46
C ASP A 167 -29.47 -17.60 -18.11
N VAL A 168 -30.36 -16.62 -17.95
CA VAL A 168 -30.21 -15.26 -18.47
C VAL A 168 -30.20 -14.22 -17.35
N PRO A 169 -29.33 -13.18 -17.41
CA PRO A 169 -29.36 -12.08 -16.44
C PRO A 169 -30.76 -11.46 -16.27
N ALA A 170 -31.30 -11.53 -15.05
CA ALA A 170 -32.61 -10.96 -14.73
C ALA A 170 -32.50 -9.55 -14.14
N ILE A 171 -33.61 -8.81 -14.15
CA ILE A 171 -33.70 -7.45 -13.57
C ILE A 171 -33.81 -7.44 -12.05
N TRP A 172 -33.88 -8.61 -11.40
CA TRP A 172 -33.95 -8.72 -9.94
C TRP A 172 -32.80 -7.96 -9.28
N GLY A 173 -33.12 -7.12 -8.28
CA GLY A 173 -32.14 -6.34 -7.55
C GLY A 173 -31.44 -5.23 -8.34
N SER A 174 -31.85 -4.97 -9.59
CA SER A 174 -31.18 -4.04 -10.49
C SER A 174 -31.83 -2.65 -10.54
N LEU A 175 -32.92 -2.43 -9.78
CA LEU A 175 -33.59 -1.13 -9.71
C LEU A 175 -33.03 -0.29 -8.55
N GLU A 176 -33.03 1.03 -8.72
CA GLU A 176 -32.63 1.98 -7.67
C GLU A 176 -33.44 1.78 -6.38
N GLY A 177 -32.75 1.81 -5.24
CA GLY A 177 -33.31 1.53 -3.92
C GLY A 177 -33.31 0.04 -3.53
N GLN A 178 -32.88 -0.86 -4.41
CA GLN A 178 -32.72 -2.29 -4.11
C GLN A 178 -31.29 -2.69 -3.73
N GLU A 179 -30.32 -1.81 -4.03
CA GLU A 179 -28.92 -1.97 -3.67
C GLU A 179 -28.71 -1.92 -2.14
N PRO A 180 -27.65 -2.55 -1.62
CA PRO A 180 -27.22 -2.33 -0.25
C PRO A 180 -26.68 -0.91 -0.10
N LYS A 181 -26.87 -0.31 1.07
CA LYS A 181 -26.41 1.06 1.36
C LYS A 181 -25.43 1.04 2.52
N THR A 182 -24.27 1.66 2.31
CA THR A 182 -23.31 1.98 3.37
C THR A 182 -23.23 3.49 3.50
N GLU A 183 -23.33 3.97 4.73
CA GLU A 183 -23.26 5.40 5.02
C GLU A 183 -22.75 5.60 6.46
N ILE A 184 -21.96 6.65 6.65
CA ILE A 184 -21.51 7.09 7.98
C ILE A 184 -22.49 8.17 8.43
N LYS A 185 -23.41 7.83 9.35
CA LYS A 185 -24.39 8.80 9.91
C LYS A 185 -23.93 9.48 11.19
N GLU A 186 -23.05 8.82 11.91
CA GLU A 186 -22.58 9.21 13.23
C GLU A 186 -21.07 9.33 13.20
N HIS A 187 -20.52 10.17 14.09
CA HIS A 187 -19.07 10.40 14.16
C HIS A 187 -18.45 10.80 12.81
N LEU A 188 -19.15 11.68 12.07
CA LEU A 188 -18.65 12.21 10.80
C LEU A 188 -17.23 12.75 10.98
N ILE A 189 -16.29 12.10 10.30
CA ILE A 189 -14.90 12.52 10.26
C ILE A 189 -14.74 13.56 9.15
N VAL A 190 -14.03 14.64 9.45
CA VAL A 190 -13.54 15.54 8.40
C VAL A 190 -12.22 14.97 7.94
N ALA A 191 -12.13 14.65 6.65
CA ALA A 191 -10.91 14.14 6.06
C ALA A 191 -9.78 15.17 6.21
N ALA A 192 -8.57 14.71 6.51
CA ALA A 192 -7.43 15.60 6.58
C ALA A 192 -7.05 16.11 5.18
N PRO A 193 -6.58 17.37 5.04
CA PRO A 193 -6.02 17.86 3.79
C PRO A 193 -4.77 17.08 3.38
N PHE A 194 -4.47 17.09 2.09
CA PHE A 194 -3.23 16.54 1.52
C PHE A 194 -2.53 17.58 0.63
N ILE A 195 -1.23 17.39 0.42
CA ILE A 195 -0.42 18.21 -0.51
C ILE A 195 -0.61 17.62 -1.90
N ALA A 196 -1.38 18.29 -2.75
CA ALA A 196 -1.62 17.89 -4.14
C ALA A 196 -0.44 18.21 -5.06
N LYS A 197 0.33 19.25 -4.72
CA LYS A 197 1.54 19.68 -5.44
C LYS A 197 2.50 20.35 -4.46
N GLY A 198 3.80 20.18 -4.72
CA GLY A 198 4.88 20.84 -4.00
C GLY A 198 5.89 19.83 -3.49
N ASP A 199 7.14 19.98 -3.93
CA ASP A 199 8.22 19.11 -3.50
C ASP A 199 8.57 19.40 -2.04
N VAL A 200 8.67 18.34 -1.23
CA VAL A 200 9.03 18.42 0.19
C VAL A 200 10.48 18.89 0.35
N ALA A 201 11.37 18.45 -0.54
CA ALA A 201 12.72 18.97 -0.67
C ALA A 201 12.88 19.70 -2.01
N PHE A 202 13.36 20.94 -1.98
CA PHE A 202 13.34 21.80 -3.16
C PHE A 202 14.62 22.65 -3.33
N LYS A 203 14.95 22.98 -4.60
CA LYS A 203 15.97 23.97 -4.97
C LYS A 203 15.30 25.30 -5.28
N GLY A 204 15.70 26.37 -4.59
CA GLY A 204 15.10 27.70 -4.78
C GLY A 204 13.77 27.87 -4.05
N SER A 205 12.65 27.48 -4.67
CA SER A 205 11.32 27.57 -4.08
C SER A 205 10.39 26.44 -4.55
N THR A 206 9.42 26.08 -3.72
CA THR A 206 8.35 25.12 -4.03
C THR A 206 6.98 25.80 -3.93
N GLU A 207 6.04 25.41 -4.77
CA GLU A 207 4.65 25.86 -4.71
C GLU A 207 3.80 24.76 -4.10
N ILE A 208 3.28 25.03 -2.90
CA ILE A 208 2.45 24.11 -2.13
C ILE A 208 0.99 24.34 -2.49
N VAL A 209 0.36 23.29 -3.02
CA VAL A 209 -1.09 23.24 -3.27
C VAL A 209 -1.72 22.25 -2.31
N LEU A 210 -2.67 22.71 -1.52
CA LEU A 210 -3.42 21.89 -0.58
C LEU A 210 -4.81 21.57 -1.13
N GLU A 211 -5.22 20.31 -0.99
CA GLU A 211 -6.55 19.84 -1.37
C GLU A 211 -7.19 19.01 -0.25
N ASN A 212 -8.50 18.79 -0.37
CA ASN A 212 -9.26 17.90 0.50
C ASN A 212 -10.20 17.07 -0.37
N VAL A 213 -10.42 15.80 0.02
CA VAL A 213 -11.39 14.93 -0.66
C VAL A 213 -12.83 15.46 -0.52
N ASP A 214 -13.12 16.20 0.55
CA ASP A 214 -14.38 16.92 0.75
C ASP A 214 -14.21 18.38 0.33
N THR A 215 -14.72 18.74 -0.85
CA THR A 215 -14.59 20.08 -1.44
C THR A 215 -15.37 21.16 -0.69
N GLU A 216 -16.27 20.77 0.22
CA GLU A 216 -17.00 21.72 1.07
C GLU A 216 -16.25 22.03 2.38
N ALA A 217 -15.18 21.31 2.70
CA ALA A 217 -14.37 21.56 3.88
C ALA A 217 -13.40 22.73 3.67
N SER A 218 -13.29 23.62 4.65
CA SER A 218 -12.31 24.71 4.62
C SER A 218 -10.97 24.23 5.15
N ILE A 219 -9.89 24.45 4.39
CA ILE A 219 -8.53 24.11 4.80
C ILE A 219 -7.90 25.27 5.58
N TYR A 220 -7.19 24.93 6.65
CA TYR A 220 -6.39 25.86 7.45
C TYR A 220 -4.96 25.34 7.56
N TYR A 221 -4.00 26.26 7.52
CA TYR A 221 -2.59 25.92 7.60
C TYR A 221 -1.84 26.89 8.51
N GLN A 222 -0.72 26.43 9.06
CA GLN A 222 0.28 27.28 9.71
C GLN A 222 1.67 26.83 9.32
N PHE A 223 2.60 27.78 9.27
CA PHE A 223 4.03 27.48 9.28
C PHE A 223 4.59 27.74 10.67
N ASP A 224 5.35 26.77 11.17
CA ASP A 224 6.06 26.81 12.45
C ASP A 224 5.13 27.13 13.64
N SER A 225 5.42 28.20 14.39
CA SER A 225 4.67 28.59 15.60
C SER A 225 3.70 29.75 15.37
N ASN A 226 3.34 30.02 14.11
CA ASN A 226 2.36 31.04 13.76
C ASN A 226 0.92 30.54 13.97
N ASP A 227 -0.03 31.46 14.00
CA ASP A 227 -1.46 31.15 14.02
C ASP A 227 -1.91 30.48 12.71
N TYR A 228 -2.98 29.69 12.79
CA TYR A 228 -3.60 29.09 11.62
C TYR A 228 -4.30 30.14 10.75
N VAL A 229 -4.02 30.10 9.45
CA VAL A 229 -4.63 30.93 8.42
C VAL A 229 -5.46 30.05 7.49
N LYS A 230 -6.59 30.57 7.03
CA LYS A 230 -7.42 29.88 6.04
C LYS A 230 -6.68 29.81 4.71
N TYR A 231 -6.63 28.62 4.10
CA TYR A 231 -6.03 28.42 2.79
C TYR A 231 -7.01 28.85 1.69
N GLU A 232 -6.58 29.81 0.86
CA GLU A 232 -7.37 30.31 -0.27
C GLU A 232 -6.63 30.23 -1.61
N ASN A 233 -5.29 30.25 -1.58
CA ASN A 233 -4.43 30.25 -2.77
C ASN A 233 -3.17 29.41 -2.51
N PRO A 234 -2.55 28.86 -3.57
CA PRO A 234 -1.25 28.19 -3.47
C PRO A 234 -0.20 29.02 -2.73
N ILE A 235 0.67 28.34 -1.99
CA ILE A 235 1.67 28.99 -1.14
C ILE A 235 3.05 28.77 -1.75
N THR A 236 3.78 29.85 -2.05
CA THR A 236 5.19 29.74 -2.42
C THR A 236 6.06 29.71 -1.16
N LEU A 237 6.85 28.66 -1.02
CA LEU A 237 7.82 28.50 0.06
C LEU A 237 9.25 28.55 -0.52
N SER A 238 10.09 29.44 0.00
CA SER A 238 11.49 29.60 -0.43
C SER A 238 12.51 29.26 0.64
N GLU A 239 12.09 29.03 1.89
CA GLU A 239 12.94 28.65 3.01
C GLU A 239 12.39 27.37 3.68
N PRO A 240 13.24 26.57 4.35
CA PRO A 240 12.77 25.43 5.13
C PRO A 240 11.72 25.86 6.15
N ALA A 241 10.65 25.08 6.31
CA ALA A 241 9.58 25.38 7.25
C ALA A 241 8.81 24.12 7.65
N SER A 242 8.17 24.15 8.83
CA SER A 242 7.23 23.11 9.22
C SER A 242 5.79 23.54 8.93
N LEU A 243 5.15 22.88 7.96
CA LEU A 243 3.74 23.06 7.65
C LEU A 243 2.88 22.17 8.56
N LYS A 244 1.84 22.74 9.17
CA LYS A 244 0.74 21.97 9.75
C LYS A 244 -0.56 22.35 9.08
N VAL A 245 -1.41 21.37 8.76
CA VAL A 245 -2.69 21.59 8.08
C VAL A 245 -3.82 20.82 8.77
N TYR A 246 -5.02 21.37 8.74
CA TYR A 246 -6.26 20.66 9.05
C TYR A 246 -7.40 21.19 8.17
N ALA A 247 -8.48 20.44 8.08
CA ALA A 247 -9.73 20.87 7.46
C ALA A 247 -10.82 21.02 8.52
N GLU A 248 -11.75 21.92 8.28
CA GLU A 248 -12.93 22.13 9.12
C GLU A 248 -14.20 22.12 8.28
N LYS A 249 -15.21 21.39 8.75
CA LYS A 249 -16.56 21.38 8.18
C LYS A 249 -17.58 21.31 9.31
N ASN A 250 -18.58 22.19 9.28
CA ASN A 250 -19.65 22.26 10.29
C ASN A 250 -19.15 22.30 11.76
N GLY A 251 -18.03 23.00 12.00
CA GLY A 251 -17.42 23.12 13.33
C GLY A 251 -16.63 21.88 13.81
N VAL A 252 -16.51 20.84 13.00
CA VAL A 252 -15.69 19.65 13.26
C VAL A 252 -14.35 19.80 12.53
N LYS A 253 -13.25 19.48 13.22
CA LYS A 253 -11.90 19.52 12.66
C LYS A 253 -11.41 18.13 12.29
N SER A 254 -10.66 18.04 11.21
CA SER A 254 -9.86 16.86 10.89
C SER A 254 -8.71 16.68 11.88
N ALA A 255 -8.02 15.54 11.79
CA ALA A 255 -6.67 15.43 12.35
C ALA A 255 -5.75 16.52 11.75
N ILE A 256 -4.79 16.98 12.55
CA ILE A 256 -3.74 17.90 12.10
C ILE A 256 -2.61 17.07 11.50
N ILE A 257 -2.28 17.32 10.24
CA ILE A 257 -1.14 16.70 9.55
C ILE A 257 0.03 17.66 9.56
N LYS A 258 1.25 17.15 9.77
CA LYS A 258 2.49 17.92 9.79
C LYS A 258 3.44 17.42 8.70
N THR A 259 3.99 18.35 7.94
CA THR A 259 5.05 18.11 6.95
C THR A 259 6.20 19.07 7.20
N VAL A 260 7.44 18.60 7.12
CA VAL A 260 8.64 19.45 7.20
C VAL A 260 9.20 19.60 5.80
N PHE A 261 9.42 20.84 5.36
CA PHE A 261 9.99 21.14 4.06
C PHE A 261 11.47 21.49 4.19
N TYR A 262 12.27 21.01 3.23
CA TYR A 262 13.72 21.07 3.22
C TYR A 262 14.20 21.87 1.99
N LYS A 263 15.27 22.64 2.18
CA LYS A 263 15.88 23.43 1.11
C LYS A 263 17.24 22.86 0.76
N ILE A 264 17.35 22.43 -0.50
CA ILE A 264 18.58 21.89 -1.08
C ILE A 264 19.46 23.07 -1.52
N ASP A 265 20.77 23.01 -1.27
CA ASP A 265 21.71 23.98 -1.85
C ASP A 265 21.58 23.90 -3.39
N PRO A 266 21.17 24.98 -4.08
CA PRO A 266 20.94 24.94 -5.53
C PRO A 266 22.20 24.67 -6.34
N ASN A 267 23.39 24.80 -5.74
CA ASN A 267 24.67 24.49 -6.37
C ASN A 267 25.06 23.02 -6.21
N LEU A 268 24.31 22.26 -5.40
CA LEU A 268 24.55 20.85 -5.14
C LEU A 268 23.84 19.99 -6.17
N SER A 269 24.58 19.04 -6.74
CA SER A 269 24.02 18.00 -7.60
C SER A 269 24.68 16.67 -7.30
N ILE A 270 23.96 15.59 -7.54
CA ILE A 270 24.44 14.23 -7.36
C ILE A 270 24.27 13.42 -8.65
N THR A 271 25.26 12.59 -8.93
CA THR A 271 25.21 11.54 -9.95
C THR A 271 25.33 10.20 -9.25
N LEU A 272 24.35 9.32 -9.48
CA LEU A 272 24.40 7.93 -9.04
C LEU A 272 24.93 7.08 -10.19
N GLU A 273 26.04 6.38 -9.98
CA GLU A 273 26.60 5.42 -10.95
C GLU A 273 25.96 4.02 -10.80
N THR A 274 25.13 3.82 -9.77
CA THR A 274 24.36 2.60 -9.52
C THR A 274 22.88 2.92 -9.36
N GLU A 275 22.01 1.96 -9.70
CA GLU A 275 20.56 2.12 -9.63
C GLU A 275 20.04 1.72 -8.24
N TYR A 276 19.21 2.59 -7.64
CA TYR A 276 18.41 2.23 -6.47
C TYR A 276 17.13 1.51 -6.91
N ALA A 277 16.54 0.73 -6.01
CA ALA A 277 15.27 0.06 -6.28
C ALA A 277 14.11 1.06 -6.22
N ASN A 278 13.24 1.06 -7.24
CA ASN A 278 12.11 2.00 -7.32
C ASN A 278 11.16 1.93 -6.10
N GLN A 279 11.01 0.75 -5.50
CA GLN A 279 10.21 0.56 -4.28
C GLN A 279 10.75 1.29 -3.04
N TYR A 280 12.04 1.64 -3.04
CA TYR A 280 12.73 2.36 -1.98
C TYR A 280 13.57 3.49 -2.59
N ASN A 281 12.91 4.37 -3.34
CA ASN A 281 13.56 5.50 -4.02
C ASN A 281 13.80 6.72 -3.11
N ALA A 282 13.12 6.77 -1.97
CA ALA A 282 12.99 7.94 -1.12
C ALA A 282 12.49 9.18 -1.90
N GLY A 283 13.35 10.19 -2.06
CA GLY A 283 13.11 11.39 -2.88
C GLY A 283 13.61 11.27 -4.33
N GLY A 284 14.00 10.08 -4.78
CA GLY A 284 14.61 9.86 -6.10
C GLY A 284 16.09 10.23 -6.13
N ASN A 285 16.59 10.76 -7.26
CA ASN A 285 18.03 10.94 -7.47
C ASN A 285 18.68 11.89 -6.46
N ASP A 286 17.97 12.94 -6.03
CA ASP A 286 18.50 13.93 -5.09
C ASP A 286 18.33 13.50 -3.62
N ALA A 287 17.76 12.32 -3.34
CA ALA A 287 17.45 11.87 -1.96
C ALA A 287 18.66 11.90 -1.02
N LEU A 288 19.85 11.56 -1.53
CA LEU A 288 21.08 11.53 -0.72
C LEU A 288 21.69 12.91 -0.47
N ILE A 289 21.07 13.99 -0.92
CA ILE A 289 21.54 15.38 -0.76
C ILE A 289 20.38 16.34 -0.44
N ASP A 290 19.23 15.81 -0.05
CA ASP A 290 18.00 16.59 0.13
C ASP A 290 17.83 17.13 1.56
N GLY A 291 18.67 16.66 2.48
CA GLY A 291 18.68 17.04 3.89
C GLY A 291 17.69 16.27 4.76
N ILE A 292 16.98 15.29 4.19
CA ILE A 292 16.07 14.40 4.90
C ILE A 292 16.87 13.24 5.50
N VAL A 293 16.74 13.06 6.81
CA VAL A 293 17.38 11.95 7.54
C VAL A 293 16.36 10.91 7.92
N GLY A 294 16.75 9.65 7.79
CA GLY A 294 15.87 8.51 7.99
C GLY A 294 15.60 8.19 9.46
N THR A 295 14.49 7.49 9.70
CA THR A 295 14.16 6.91 11.01
C THR A 295 14.50 5.42 11.04
N GLN A 296 14.42 4.78 12.21
CA GLN A 296 14.62 3.32 12.31
C GLN A 296 13.57 2.54 11.50
N ASP A 297 12.40 3.11 11.25
CA ASP A 297 11.40 2.49 10.38
C ASP A 297 11.69 2.84 8.91
N PHE A 298 12.19 1.86 8.17
CA PHE A 298 12.49 2.02 6.74
C PHE A 298 11.26 2.29 5.87
N LYS A 299 10.06 1.98 6.37
CA LYS A 299 8.79 2.17 5.65
C LYS A 299 8.35 3.63 5.61
N THR A 300 9.05 4.52 6.33
CA THR A 300 8.81 5.96 6.32
C THR A 300 9.11 6.63 4.97
N GLY A 301 9.78 5.91 4.05
CA GLY A 301 10.08 6.42 2.70
C GLY A 301 11.25 7.40 2.66
N THR A 302 12.06 7.46 3.71
CA THR A 302 13.23 8.35 3.81
C THR A 302 14.55 7.68 3.45
N TRP A 303 14.53 6.40 3.07
CA TRP A 303 15.72 5.61 2.78
C TRP A 303 15.78 5.23 1.30
N GLN A 304 16.92 5.48 0.68
CA GLN A 304 17.22 4.99 -0.66
C GLN A 304 17.84 3.59 -0.56
N GLY A 305 17.16 2.60 -1.16
CA GLY A 305 17.50 1.19 -1.05
C GLY A 305 18.17 0.63 -2.31
N TYR A 306 19.23 -0.14 -2.12
CA TYR A 306 19.98 -0.84 -3.17
C TYR A 306 19.90 -2.35 -2.94
N TRP A 307 19.35 -3.09 -3.91
CA TRP A 307 19.18 -4.54 -3.82
C TRP A 307 20.36 -5.25 -4.46
N ASP A 308 21.13 -6.00 -3.67
CA ASP A 308 22.36 -6.64 -4.12
C ASP A 308 23.20 -5.73 -5.03
N GLU A 309 23.31 -4.45 -4.66
CA GLU A 309 24.04 -3.45 -5.43
C GLU A 309 24.81 -2.52 -4.49
N ASN A 310 25.97 -2.07 -4.94
CA ASN A 310 26.74 -1.09 -4.18
C ASN A 310 26.12 0.31 -4.34
N LEU A 311 26.29 1.17 -3.35
CA LEU A 311 26.07 2.61 -3.57
C LEU A 311 27.34 3.19 -4.20
N ILE A 312 27.20 3.85 -5.36
CA ILE A 312 28.24 4.69 -5.93
C ILE A 312 27.66 6.06 -6.27
N ALA A 313 27.97 7.06 -5.44
CA ALA A 313 27.45 8.41 -5.56
C ALA A 313 28.58 9.43 -5.77
N ILE A 314 28.39 10.37 -6.69
CA ILE A 314 29.27 11.53 -6.89
C ILE A 314 28.47 12.80 -6.63
N VAL A 315 28.86 13.54 -5.59
CA VAL A 315 28.29 14.84 -5.26
C VAL A 315 29.20 15.95 -5.81
N ASP A 316 28.65 16.86 -6.60
CA ASP A 316 29.30 18.11 -7.04
C ASP A 316 28.78 19.27 -6.17
N LEU A 317 29.69 19.92 -5.44
CA LEU A 317 29.42 21.08 -4.57
C LEU A 317 29.23 22.39 -5.34
N GLY A 318 29.35 22.36 -6.67
CA GLY A 318 29.28 23.49 -7.61
C GLY A 318 30.56 24.31 -7.68
N SER A 319 31.34 24.36 -6.59
CA SER A 319 32.61 25.08 -6.50
C SER A 319 33.57 24.40 -5.51
N VAL A 320 34.85 24.73 -5.60
CA VAL A 320 35.85 24.22 -4.65
C VAL A 320 35.63 24.88 -3.28
N LYS A 321 35.28 24.07 -2.28
CA LYS A 321 34.99 24.49 -0.90
C LYS A 321 35.90 23.73 0.08
N PRO A 322 36.27 24.32 1.24
CA PRO A 322 36.89 23.55 2.32
C PRO A 322 35.87 22.55 2.90
N ILE A 323 36.28 21.31 3.08
CA ILE A 323 35.46 20.24 3.67
C ILE A 323 36.12 19.77 4.96
N LYS A 324 35.39 19.85 6.06
CA LYS A 324 35.81 19.37 7.36
C LYS A 324 35.40 17.92 7.57
N ASN A 325 34.14 17.60 7.29
CA ASN A 325 33.58 16.27 7.49
C ASN A 325 32.61 15.87 6.38
N ILE A 326 32.59 14.58 6.07
CA ILE A 326 31.58 13.95 5.24
C ILE A 326 30.95 12.84 6.07
N SER A 327 29.62 12.81 6.16
CA SER A 327 28.89 11.81 6.94
C SER A 327 27.74 11.20 6.17
N LEU A 328 27.49 9.91 6.40
CA LEU A 328 26.37 9.16 5.85
C LEU A 328 25.70 8.35 6.95
N ASN A 329 24.38 8.14 6.87
CA ASN A 329 23.72 7.15 7.73
C ASN A 329 23.36 5.90 6.93
N PHE A 330 23.49 4.76 7.59
CA PHE A 330 23.08 3.46 7.09
C PHE A 330 22.09 2.86 8.08
N LEU A 331 21.04 2.23 7.57
CA LEU A 331 20.12 1.44 8.37
C LEU A 331 20.56 -0.01 8.40
N GLN A 332 20.36 -0.67 9.54
CA GLN A 332 20.35 -2.11 9.66
C GLN A 332 18.98 -2.56 10.20
N ASP A 333 18.42 -3.59 9.58
CA ASP A 333 17.31 -4.41 10.07
C ASP A 333 17.48 -5.77 9.39
N GLN A 334 18.21 -6.67 10.08
CA GLN A 334 18.67 -7.91 9.47
C GLN A 334 17.50 -8.84 9.13
N ARG A 335 16.42 -8.85 9.94
CA ARG A 335 15.21 -9.63 9.63
C ARG A 335 14.55 -9.21 8.32
N SER A 336 14.64 -7.94 7.98
CA SER A 336 14.21 -7.37 6.70
C SER A 336 15.28 -7.44 5.60
N TRP A 337 16.38 -8.16 5.86
CA TRP A 337 17.53 -8.38 4.99
C TRP A 337 18.32 -7.09 4.71
N ILE A 338 18.18 -6.06 5.56
CA ILE A 338 18.87 -4.78 5.46
C ILE A 338 20.14 -4.82 6.32
N PHE A 339 21.29 -4.73 5.66
CA PHE A 339 22.59 -4.84 6.31
C PHE A 339 23.41 -3.56 6.12
N TYR A 340 24.28 -3.29 7.10
CA TYR A 340 25.32 -2.28 6.94
C TYR A 340 26.23 -2.62 5.75
N PRO A 341 26.85 -1.60 5.11
CA PRO A 341 27.88 -1.85 4.11
C PRO A 341 29.11 -2.51 4.75
N THR A 342 29.78 -3.38 4.02
CA THR A 342 31.01 -4.04 4.50
C THR A 342 32.21 -3.09 4.49
N GLU A 343 32.21 -2.16 3.55
CA GLU A 343 33.27 -1.19 3.35
C GLU A 343 32.70 0.12 2.79
N ILE A 344 33.16 1.26 3.31
CA ILE A 344 32.84 2.58 2.79
C ILE A 344 34.14 3.29 2.43
N GLU A 345 34.26 3.67 1.16
CA GLU A 345 35.34 4.50 0.65
C GLU A 345 34.82 5.90 0.35
N CYS A 346 35.62 6.91 0.71
CA CYS A 346 35.34 8.30 0.43
C CYS A 346 36.50 8.88 -0.38
N TYR A 347 36.17 9.62 -1.43
CA TYR A 347 37.13 10.29 -2.29
C TYR A 347 36.75 11.74 -2.47
N VAL A 348 37.76 12.60 -2.59
CA VAL A 348 37.57 14.03 -2.85
C VAL A 348 38.42 14.48 -4.03
N SER A 349 37.92 15.46 -4.78
CA SER A 349 38.65 16.06 -5.92
C SER A 349 38.26 17.50 -6.18
N ASP A 350 39.17 18.28 -6.75
CA ASP A 350 38.92 19.59 -7.35
C ASP A 350 38.49 19.49 -8.83
N LYS A 351 38.73 18.33 -9.47
CA LYS A 351 38.46 18.08 -10.89
C LYS A 351 37.44 16.95 -11.06
N PRO A 352 36.61 17.01 -12.11
CA PRO A 352 35.71 15.91 -12.41
C PRO A 352 36.51 14.63 -12.69
N ASN A 353 35.99 13.48 -12.27
CA ASN A 353 36.49 12.13 -12.57
C ASN A 353 37.94 11.84 -12.16
N THR A 354 38.56 12.68 -11.33
CA THR A 354 39.95 12.49 -10.87
C THR A 354 39.97 12.32 -9.36
N PHE A 355 39.76 11.11 -8.87
CA PHE A 355 39.62 10.85 -7.44
C PHE A 355 40.92 10.31 -6.82
N ASN A 356 41.44 11.00 -5.80
CA ASN A 356 42.65 10.56 -5.10
C ASN A 356 42.29 9.75 -3.84
N LYS A 357 42.86 8.55 -3.71
CA LYS A 357 42.75 7.69 -2.52
C LYS A 357 43.59 8.27 -1.37
N THR A 358 43.09 9.28 -0.67
CA THR A 358 43.80 9.90 0.47
C THR A 358 43.10 9.68 1.80
N ILE A 359 41.83 9.27 1.79
CA ILE A 359 41.00 9.12 2.98
C ILE A 359 40.94 7.62 3.33
N PRO A 360 41.26 7.22 4.57
CA PRO A 360 41.14 5.84 5.00
C PRO A 360 39.69 5.35 4.87
N LYS A 361 39.52 4.20 4.23
CA LYS A 361 38.23 3.51 4.17
C LYS A 361 37.73 3.13 5.56
N LYS A 362 36.41 3.04 5.71
CA LYS A 362 35.74 2.53 6.91
C LYS A 362 35.30 1.10 6.63
N ILE A 363 35.59 0.19 7.55
CA ILE A 363 35.20 -1.22 7.45
C ILE A 363 34.19 -1.48 8.57
N ILE A 364 33.12 -2.21 8.25
CA ILE A 364 32.13 -2.65 9.22
C ILE A 364 32.01 -4.17 9.07
N ASP A 365 32.07 -4.88 10.18
CA ASP A 365 31.68 -6.29 10.19
C ASP A 365 30.15 -6.38 10.18
N ALA A 366 29.58 -6.38 8.97
CA ALA A 366 28.14 -6.47 8.75
C ALA A 366 27.59 -7.89 8.97
N THR A 367 28.45 -8.89 9.21
CA THR A 367 28.03 -10.29 9.38
C THR A 367 27.62 -10.64 10.81
N LEU A 368 27.87 -9.74 11.76
CA LEU A 368 27.49 -9.95 13.15
C LEU A 368 25.96 -9.97 13.30
N PRO A 369 25.38 -11.05 13.87
CA PRO A 369 23.95 -11.11 14.11
C PRO A 369 23.48 -9.98 15.04
N SER A 370 22.34 -9.39 14.72
CA SER A 370 21.66 -8.37 15.50
C SER A 370 20.16 -8.48 15.25
N GLU A 371 19.40 -8.40 16.34
CA GLU A 371 17.93 -8.38 16.30
C GLU A 371 17.38 -6.94 16.29
N ASP A 372 18.27 -5.95 16.42
CA ASP A 372 17.90 -4.55 16.57
C ASP A 372 17.85 -3.84 15.21
N SER A 373 16.87 -2.94 15.07
CA SER A 373 16.84 -1.97 13.98
C SER A 373 17.63 -0.73 14.40
N GLU A 374 18.74 -0.46 13.72
CA GLU A 374 19.70 0.56 14.14
C GLU A 374 20.16 1.43 12.97
N ILE A 375 20.42 2.70 13.30
CA ILE A 375 21.05 3.64 12.37
C ILE A 375 22.50 3.83 12.80
N LYS A 376 23.43 3.67 11.85
CA LYS A 376 24.85 3.94 12.05
C LYS A 376 25.31 5.08 11.17
N THR A 377 25.75 6.17 11.80
CA THR A 377 26.40 7.29 11.11
C THR A 377 27.90 7.00 10.91
N ILE A 378 28.35 7.02 9.66
CA ILE A 378 29.76 6.92 9.29
C ILE A 378 30.28 8.30 8.96
N THR A 379 31.38 8.72 9.62
CA THR A 379 32.00 10.03 9.41
C THR A 379 33.44 9.91 8.93
N PHE A 380 33.77 10.65 7.88
CA PHE A 380 35.12 10.89 7.38
C PHE A 380 35.55 12.30 7.76
N SER A 381 36.64 12.43 8.51
CA SER A 381 37.22 13.72 8.88
C SER A 381 38.36 14.08 7.93
N LEU A 382 38.28 15.27 7.34
CA LEU A 382 39.12 15.73 6.26
C LEU A 382 40.00 16.94 6.61
N SER A 383 40.07 17.39 7.86
CA SER A 383 41.01 18.47 8.26
C SER A 383 41.03 19.71 7.33
N ASN A 384 39.88 20.12 6.78
CA ASN A 384 39.71 21.22 5.81
C ASN A 384 40.36 21.01 4.42
N HIS A 385 40.38 19.79 3.89
CA HIS A 385 40.74 19.57 2.48
C HIS A 385 39.80 20.38 1.57
N LYS A 386 40.39 21.07 0.56
CA LYS A 386 39.61 21.78 -0.44
C LYS A 386 39.24 20.84 -1.58
N ALA A 387 37.95 20.72 -1.86
CA ALA A 387 37.44 19.91 -2.96
C ALA A 387 36.13 20.47 -3.51
N ARG A 388 35.78 20.07 -4.73
CA ARG A 388 34.50 20.34 -5.37
C ARG A 388 33.66 19.06 -5.49
N TYR A 389 34.29 17.92 -5.74
CA TYR A 389 33.64 16.64 -5.95
C TYR A 389 33.90 15.72 -4.77
N VAL A 390 32.85 15.03 -4.31
CA VAL A 390 32.90 13.96 -3.31
C VAL A 390 32.36 12.69 -3.95
N LYS A 391 33.15 11.61 -3.98
CA LYS A 391 32.66 10.28 -4.39
C LYS A 391 32.58 9.36 -3.19
N ILE A 392 31.43 8.74 -2.99
CA ILE A 392 31.21 7.71 -1.98
C ILE A 392 31.01 6.38 -2.69
N VAL A 393 31.69 5.35 -2.18
CA VAL A 393 31.45 3.96 -2.55
C VAL A 393 31.14 3.19 -1.28
N ALA A 394 29.90 2.71 -1.11
CA ALA A 394 29.53 1.82 -0.01
C ALA A 394 29.25 0.43 -0.57
N LYS A 395 30.06 -0.54 -0.15
CA LYS A 395 29.99 -1.91 -0.63
C LYS A 395 28.89 -2.67 0.10
N LYS A 396 28.02 -3.32 -0.68
CA LYS A 396 27.01 -4.25 -0.16
C LYS A 396 27.65 -5.41 0.60
N LEU A 397 26.82 -6.13 1.36
CA LEU A 397 27.19 -7.44 1.90
C LEU A 397 27.09 -8.52 0.82
N GLY A 398 26.03 -8.50 0.02
CA GLY A 398 25.78 -9.45 -1.07
C GLY A 398 24.96 -10.64 -0.57
N ALA A 399 25.51 -11.85 -0.64
CA ALA A 399 24.85 -13.04 -0.10
C ALA A 399 24.63 -12.90 1.42
N LEU A 400 23.46 -13.33 1.90
CA LEU A 400 23.17 -13.32 3.34
C LEU A 400 24.11 -14.29 4.09
N PRO A 401 24.47 -14.01 5.35
CA PRO A 401 25.30 -14.93 6.14
C PRO A 401 24.58 -16.25 6.43
N GLU A 402 25.33 -17.35 6.63
CA GLU A 402 24.76 -18.69 6.85
C GLU A 402 23.75 -18.78 8.00
N TRP A 403 23.93 -17.96 9.04
CA TRP A 403 23.03 -17.93 10.20
C TRP A 403 21.69 -17.25 9.93
N HIS A 404 21.58 -16.50 8.83
CA HIS A 404 20.40 -15.71 8.52
C HIS A 404 19.33 -16.59 7.83
N LEU A 405 18.06 -16.44 8.23
CA LEU A 405 16.94 -17.26 7.74
C LEU A 405 16.78 -17.27 6.21
N GLY A 406 17.13 -16.17 5.55
CA GLY A 406 17.10 -16.05 4.09
C GLY A 406 18.24 -16.76 3.36
N TYR A 407 19.25 -17.28 4.04
CA TYR A 407 20.42 -17.91 3.41
C TYR A 407 20.07 -19.15 2.58
N GLU A 408 19.23 -20.03 3.13
CA GLU A 408 18.80 -21.27 2.47
C GLU A 408 17.99 -21.01 1.18
N HIS A 409 17.58 -19.76 0.95
CA HIS A 409 16.79 -19.32 -0.19
C HIS A 409 17.58 -18.43 -1.18
N ASP A 410 18.92 -18.50 -1.17
CA ASP A 410 19.82 -17.61 -1.96
C ASP A 410 19.53 -16.12 -1.74
N GLY A 411 19.17 -15.76 -0.50
CA GLY A 411 18.85 -14.38 -0.15
C GLY A 411 20.02 -13.43 -0.37
N ARG A 412 19.70 -12.20 -0.79
CA ARG A 412 20.65 -11.10 -0.98
C ARG A 412 20.37 -9.95 -0.01
N SER A 413 21.40 -9.17 0.30
CA SER A 413 21.30 -8.04 1.20
C SER A 413 20.76 -6.80 0.50
N TRP A 414 19.90 -6.06 1.21
CA TRP A 414 19.64 -4.65 0.97
C TRP A 414 20.71 -3.78 1.61
N LEU A 415 21.05 -2.68 0.93
CA LEU A 415 21.82 -1.56 1.48
C LEU A 415 20.94 -0.30 1.48
N PHE A 416 20.73 0.30 2.66
CA PHE A 416 19.86 1.47 2.84
C PHE A 416 20.68 2.68 3.30
N VAL A 417 20.52 3.80 2.60
CA VAL A 417 21.24 5.06 2.83
C VAL A 417 20.26 6.23 2.75
N ASP A 418 20.37 7.22 3.64
CA ASP A 418 19.48 8.39 3.66
C ASP A 418 20.14 9.65 3.07
N GLU A 419 21.24 10.16 3.66
CA GLU A 419 21.78 11.49 3.41
C GLU A 419 23.31 11.51 3.43
N ILE A 420 23.92 12.22 2.47
CA ILE A 420 25.35 12.53 2.40
C ILE A 420 25.58 13.97 2.85
N SER A 421 25.78 14.15 4.16
CA SER A 421 26.03 15.46 4.74
C SER A 421 27.52 15.86 4.60
N ILE A 422 27.77 16.99 3.93
CA ILE A 422 29.10 17.57 3.70
C ILE A 422 29.21 18.90 4.45
N LYS A 423 30.13 19.00 5.41
CA LYS A 423 30.33 20.17 6.30
C LYS A 423 31.74 20.70 6.31
#